data_AF-A0A5E4CQH3-F1
#
_entry.id   AF-A0A5E4CQH3-F1
#
_cell.length_a   1.000
_cell.length_b   1.000
_cell.length_c   1.000
_cell.angle_alpha   90.00
_cell.angle_beta   90.00
_cell.angle_gamma   90.00
#
_symmetry.space_group_name_H-M   'P 1'
#
loop_
_entity.id
_entity.type
_entity.pdbx_description
1 polymer ?
#
loop_
_entity_poly.entity_id
_entity_poly.type
_entity_poly.pdbx_seq_one_letter_code
_entity_poly.pdbx_strand_id
1 'polypeptide(L)'
;MCDMDYRGGGWTVIQKRIDGTIDFQRLWCDYLDGFGDLLGEFWLGLKKIFYIVNQKNTSFMLYVALESEDDMFAYASYDTFWLEDETRFFKIHLGRYSGNAGDAFRGLRKEDNQNAMPFSTSDVDNDGCRPACLVNGQSVKSCSHLKNNTGWWFNQCGLANLNGIHHFPGKLLASGIQWGTWTKNNLPVKIKSVSMKIRRTYNPYFK
;
A
#
# COMPACT_ATOMS: atom_id res chain seq x y z
N MET A 1 9.11 -12.46 7.53
CA MET A 1 10.49 -11.94 7.43
C MET A 1 10.65 -10.79 8.41
N CYS A 2 11.67 -10.86 9.28
CA CYS A 2 12.01 -9.78 10.20
C CYS A 2 13.23 -9.03 9.65
N ASP A 3 13.13 -7.71 9.53
CA ASP A 3 14.28 -6.85 9.26
C ASP A 3 14.78 -6.31 10.60
N MET A 4 15.90 -6.88 11.05
CA MET A 4 16.48 -6.64 12.37
C MET A 4 17.62 -5.62 12.34
N ASP A 5 18.08 -5.21 11.16
CA ASP A 5 19.23 -4.32 11.00
C ASP A 5 18.80 -2.88 10.65
N TYR A 6 17.65 -2.71 9.98
CA TYR A 6 17.19 -1.38 9.58
C TYR A 6 16.63 -0.56 10.75
N ARG A 7 17.23 0.61 11.03
CA ARG A 7 16.77 1.61 12.04
C ARG A 7 16.46 1.01 13.43
N GLY A 8 17.34 0.15 13.93
CA GLY A 8 17.21 -0.49 15.25
C GLY A 8 16.36 -1.76 15.27
N GLY A 9 15.99 -2.29 14.10
CA GLY A 9 15.35 -3.59 13.96
C GLY A 9 13.88 -3.65 14.40
N GLY A 10 13.37 -4.88 14.51
CA GLY A 10 12.00 -5.18 14.95
C GLY A 10 10.93 -4.96 13.87
N TRP A 11 11.32 -4.86 12.61
CA TRP A 11 10.40 -4.68 11.49
C TRP A 11 9.84 -6.01 11.02
N THR A 12 8.53 -6.11 10.92
CA THR A 12 7.86 -7.19 10.19
C THR A 12 7.53 -6.69 8.79
N VAL A 13 8.09 -7.32 7.75
CA VAL A 13 7.74 -6.98 6.36
C VAL A 13 6.37 -7.60 6.03
N ILE A 14 5.43 -6.77 5.56
CA ILE A 14 4.06 -7.19 5.22
C ILE A 14 3.81 -7.23 3.71
N GLN A 15 4.63 -6.52 2.94
CA GLN A 15 4.61 -6.53 1.48
C GLN A 15 6.03 -6.26 0.97
N LYS A 16 6.42 -6.93 -0.12
CA LYS A 16 7.68 -6.67 -0.82
C LYS A 16 7.53 -6.86 -2.32
N ARG A 17 8.01 -5.90 -3.11
CA ARG A 17 8.19 -5.95 -4.57
C ARG A 17 9.64 -5.63 -4.93
N ILE A 18 10.22 -6.38 -5.84
CA ILE A 18 11.62 -6.28 -6.27
C ILE A 18 11.81 -6.46 -7.77
N ASP A 19 11.13 -7.42 -8.41
CA ASP A 19 11.46 -7.88 -9.76
C ASP A 19 10.24 -8.30 -10.61
N GLY A 20 9.04 -8.32 -10.04
CA GLY A 20 7.81 -8.69 -10.76
C GLY A 20 7.59 -10.18 -10.94
N THR A 21 8.34 -11.04 -10.26
CA THR A 21 8.19 -12.50 -10.37
C THR A 21 6.86 -13.02 -9.83
N ILE A 22 6.26 -12.33 -8.86
CA ILE A 22 4.97 -12.72 -8.29
C ILE A 22 3.87 -11.82 -8.81
N ASP A 23 2.79 -12.45 -9.24
CA ASP A 23 1.58 -11.76 -9.68
C ASP A 23 0.74 -11.26 -8.50
N PHE A 24 0.40 -9.96 -8.54
CA PHE A 24 -0.46 -9.27 -7.58
C PHE A 24 -1.87 -9.01 -8.13
N GLN A 25 -2.20 -9.52 -9.33
CA GLN A 25 -3.55 -9.52 -9.90
C GLN A 25 -4.39 -10.64 -9.25
N ARG A 26 -4.65 -10.49 -7.95
CA ARG A 26 -5.20 -11.54 -7.10
C ARG A 26 -6.62 -11.20 -6.63
N LEU A 27 -7.40 -12.24 -6.36
CA LEU A 27 -8.77 -12.11 -5.86
C LEU A 27 -8.79 -11.83 -4.35
N TRP A 28 -9.97 -11.53 -3.80
CA TRP A 28 -10.15 -11.22 -2.38
C TRP A 28 -9.56 -12.29 -1.46
N CYS A 29 -9.86 -13.57 -1.72
CA CYS A 29 -9.39 -14.69 -0.90
C CYS A 29 -7.86 -14.76 -0.80
N ASP A 30 -7.16 -14.54 -1.90
CA ASP A 30 -5.70 -14.51 -1.93
C ASP A 30 -5.15 -13.33 -1.11
N TYR A 31 -5.78 -12.15 -1.20
CA TYR A 31 -5.39 -10.99 -0.40
C TYR A 31 -5.68 -11.15 1.09
N LEU A 32 -6.73 -11.91 1.46
CA LEU A 32 -7.02 -12.28 2.84
C LEU A 32 -5.92 -13.17 3.43
N ASP A 33 -5.59 -14.24 2.71
CA ASP A 33 -4.73 -15.31 3.21
C ASP A 33 -3.25 -15.01 3.00
N GLY A 34 -2.89 -14.25 1.96
CA GLY A 34 -1.52 -13.93 1.57
C GLY A 34 -0.99 -14.82 0.45
N PHE A 35 0.00 -14.33 -0.28
CA PHE A 35 0.58 -15.00 -1.44
C PHE A 35 2.03 -14.56 -1.69
N GLY A 36 2.73 -15.31 -2.55
CA GLY A 36 4.12 -15.06 -2.93
C GLY A 36 5.14 -15.83 -2.10
N ASP A 37 6.40 -15.41 -2.19
CA ASP A 37 7.53 -16.03 -1.51
C ASP A 37 8.14 -15.04 -0.50
N LEU A 38 8.23 -15.47 0.77
CA LEU A 38 8.81 -14.66 1.85
C LEU A 38 10.29 -14.32 1.63
N LEU A 39 10.99 -15.04 0.76
CA LEU A 39 12.36 -14.73 0.34
C LEU A 39 12.40 -13.76 -0.86
N GLY A 40 11.33 -13.70 -1.66
CA GLY A 40 11.19 -12.86 -2.85
C GLY A 40 10.13 -11.77 -2.68
N GLU A 41 9.17 -11.72 -3.61
CA GLU A 41 7.99 -10.86 -3.55
C GLU A 41 6.84 -11.54 -2.83
N PHE A 42 6.13 -10.81 -1.97
CA PHE A 42 4.96 -11.36 -1.29
C PHE A 42 4.00 -10.31 -0.75
N TRP A 43 2.79 -10.77 -0.44
CA TRP A 43 1.80 -10.10 0.39
C TRP A 43 1.48 -11.00 1.59
N LEU A 44 1.63 -10.48 2.81
CA LEU A 44 1.51 -11.30 4.02
C LEU A 44 0.11 -11.87 4.27
N GLY A 45 -0.92 -11.18 3.77
CA GLY A 45 -2.34 -11.49 3.98
C GLY A 45 -3.00 -10.53 4.97
N LEU A 46 -4.16 -9.99 4.61
CA LEU A 46 -4.90 -9.00 5.41
C LEU A 46 -5.24 -9.52 6.80
N LYS A 47 -5.65 -10.80 6.92
CA LYS A 47 -5.96 -11.41 8.24
C LYS A 47 -4.74 -11.37 9.16
N LYS A 48 -3.57 -11.76 8.65
CA LYS A 48 -2.32 -11.76 9.42
C LYS A 48 -1.91 -10.34 9.81
N ILE A 49 -1.99 -9.40 8.87
CA ILE A 49 -1.67 -7.98 9.13
C ILE A 49 -2.59 -7.44 10.23
N PHE A 50 -3.91 -7.66 10.10
CA PHE A 50 -4.92 -7.24 11.08
C PHE A 50 -4.60 -7.76 12.49
N TYR A 51 -4.33 -9.06 12.65
CA TYR A 51 -4.00 -9.63 13.96
C TYR A 51 -2.72 -9.07 14.56
N ILE A 52 -1.72 -8.73 13.74
CA ILE A 52 -0.48 -8.14 14.23
C ILE A 52 -0.71 -6.71 14.71
N VAL A 53 -1.35 -5.86 13.90
CA VAL A 53 -1.42 -4.42 14.17
C VAL A 53 -2.49 -4.01 15.19
N ASN A 54 -3.41 -4.92 15.52
CA ASN A 54 -4.47 -4.70 16.50
C ASN A 54 -4.23 -5.41 17.85
N GLN A 55 -2.98 -5.73 18.18
CA GLN A 55 -2.66 -6.29 19.51
C GLN A 55 -3.01 -5.30 20.63
N LYS A 56 -3.70 -5.77 21.68
CA LYS A 56 -4.11 -4.95 22.82
C LYS A 56 -2.92 -4.25 23.48
N ASN A 57 -3.12 -3.00 23.92
CA ASN A 57 -2.11 -2.17 24.60
C ASN A 57 -0.81 -2.00 23.78
N THR A 58 -0.94 -2.00 22.45
CA THR A 58 0.17 -1.74 21.54
C THR A 58 -0.24 -0.72 20.50
N SER A 59 0.75 -0.05 19.91
CA SER A 59 0.57 0.72 18.69
C SER A 59 1.61 0.23 17.69
N PHE A 60 1.30 0.37 16.40
CA PHE A 60 2.21 0.03 15.32
C PHE A 60 2.43 1.25 14.44
N MET A 61 3.61 1.32 13.84
CA MET A 61 3.88 2.24 12.74
C MET A 61 3.97 1.46 11.43
N LEU A 62 3.55 2.08 10.34
CA LEU A 62 3.80 1.63 8.98
C LEU A 62 4.99 2.39 8.41
N TYR A 63 5.88 1.67 7.73
CA TYR A 63 7.02 2.23 7.01
C TYR A 63 7.05 1.67 5.59
N VAL A 64 7.01 2.56 4.61
CA VAL A 64 7.13 2.26 3.18
C VAL A 64 8.52 2.70 2.73
N ALA A 65 9.33 1.74 2.30
CA ALA A 65 10.65 2.00 1.71
C ALA A 65 10.54 1.89 0.18
N LEU A 66 11.02 2.91 -0.54
CA LEU A 66 10.93 3.02 -1.99
C LEU A 66 12.34 3.17 -2.58
N GLU A 67 12.59 2.49 -3.69
CA GLU A 67 13.79 2.61 -4.52
C GLU A 67 13.39 2.87 -5.97
N SER A 68 14.04 3.83 -6.63
CA SER A 68 13.77 4.15 -8.02
C SER A 68 14.63 3.34 -8.98
N GLU A 69 14.30 3.36 -10.28
CA GLU A 69 15.16 2.81 -11.33
C GLU A 69 16.52 3.53 -11.44
N ASP A 70 16.60 4.78 -10.97
CA ASP A 70 17.83 5.59 -10.93
C ASP A 70 18.55 5.51 -9.56
N ASP A 71 18.29 4.45 -8.78
CA ASP A 71 18.87 4.20 -7.45
C ASP A 71 18.68 5.34 -6.43
N MET A 72 17.58 6.10 -6.56
CA MET A 72 17.15 7.06 -5.54
C MET A 72 16.28 6.37 -4.49
N PHE A 73 16.47 6.74 -3.22
CA PHE A 73 15.70 6.18 -2.11
C PHE A 73 14.76 7.20 -1.50
N ALA A 74 13.54 6.76 -1.19
CA ALA A 74 12.59 7.55 -0.44
C ALA A 74 11.83 6.68 0.54
N TYR A 75 11.16 7.33 1.49
CA TYR A 75 10.28 6.64 2.42
C TYR A 75 9.07 7.49 2.80
N ALA A 76 8.02 6.77 3.20
CA ALA A 76 6.86 7.30 3.87
C ALA A 76 6.61 6.47 5.13
N SER A 77 6.40 7.13 6.26
CA SER A 77 6.10 6.48 7.53
C SER A 77 4.88 7.11 8.16
N TYR A 78 4.08 6.28 8.81
CA TYR A 78 2.85 6.66 9.48
C TYR A 78 2.89 6.07 10.89
N ASP A 79 2.77 6.92 11.90
CA ASP A 79 2.48 6.41 13.25
C ASP A 79 1.05 5.86 13.31
N THR A 80 0.72 5.11 14.37
CA THR A 80 -0.64 4.64 14.65
C THR A 80 -1.33 3.95 13.47
N PHE A 81 -0.66 2.97 12.87
CA PHE A 81 -1.19 2.12 11.82
C PHE A 81 -2.02 0.97 12.41
N TRP A 82 -3.26 0.86 11.97
CA TRP A 82 -4.13 -0.27 12.30
C TRP A 82 -5.15 -0.53 11.17
N LEU A 83 -5.79 -1.69 11.21
CA LEU A 83 -6.83 -2.09 10.27
C LEU A 83 -8.12 -2.41 11.02
N GLU A 84 -9.27 -2.04 10.48
CA GLU A 84 -10.55 -2.60 10.92
C GLU A 84 -10.64 -4.10 10.57
N ASP A 85 -11.65 -4.80 11.09
CA ASP A 85 -11.85 -6.22 10.82
C ASP A 85 -12.42 -6.50 9.41
N GLU A 86 -12.64 -7.79 9.12
CA GLU A 86 -13.19 -8.26 7.85
C GLU A 86 -14.62 -7.74 7.57
N THR A 87 -15.44 -7.47 8.61
CA THR A 87 -16.80 -6.92 8.44
C THR A 87 -16.78 -5.46 7.95
N ARG A 88 -15.64 -4.79 8.15
CA ARG A 88 -15.32 -3.45 7.62
C ARG A 88 -14.32 -3.50 6.47
N PHE A 89 -14.14 -4.68 5.87
CA PHE A 89 -13.27 -4.90 4.71
C PHE A 89 -11.83 -4.42 4.93
N PHE A 90 -11.29 -4.64 6.13
CA PHE A 90 -9.91 -4.28 6.47
C PHE A 90 -9.56 -2.82 6.20
N LYS A 91 -10.49 -1.92 6.51
CA LYS A 91 -10.30 -0.47 6.36
C LYS A 91 -9.02 0.00 7.02
N ILE A 92 -8.21 0.76 6.28
CA ILE A 92 -6.90 1.24 6.74
C ILE A 92 -7.00 2.49 7.58
N HIS A 93 -6.23 2.56 8.66
CA HIS A 93 -6.08 3.76 9.46
C HIS A 93 -4.60 4.12 9.63
N LEU A 94 -4.27 5.37 9.30
CA LEU A 94 -2.93 5.94 9.33
C LEU A 94 -2.91 7.18 10.22
N GLY A 95 -1.98 7.23 11.16
CA GLY A 95 -1.66 8.40 11.98
C GLY A 95 -0.68 9.37 11.28
N ARG A 96 0.12 10.10 12.05
CA ARG A 96 0.95 11.19 11.55
C ARG A 96 1.96 10.70 10.52
N TYR A 97 2.02 11.40 9.40
CA TYR A 97 3.00 11.14 8.34
C TYR A 97 4.38 11.74 8.68
N SER A 98 5.44 11.03 8.29
CA SER A 98 6.81 11.52 8.20
C SER A 98 7.53 10.82 7.04
N GLY A 99 8.30 11.55 6.24
CA GLY A 99 9.03 10.97 5.13
C GLY A 99 9.38 11.97 4.05
N ASN A 100 10.23 11.56 3.11
CA ASN A 100 10.65 12.36 1.96
C ASN A 100 9.97 11.93 0.64
N ALA A 101 9.11 10.91 0.66
CA ALA A 101 8.37 10.45 -0.52
C ALA A 101 7.07 11.25 -0.80
N GLY A 102 6.65 12.10 0.14
CA GLY A 102 5.32 12.71 0.15
C GLY A 102 4.22 11.74 0.62
N ASP A 103 3.08 12.27 1.07
CA ASP A 103 1.97 11.47 1.62
C ASP A 103 1.00 11.01 0.52
N ALA A 104 1.35 9.96 -0.23
CA ALA A 104 0.52 9.48 -1.33
C ALA A 104 -0.80 8.84 -0.86
N PHE A 105 -0.86 8.28 0.36
CA PHE A 105 -2.12 7.75 0.91
C PHE A 105 -3.13 8.86 1.14
N ARG A 106 -2.73 10.03 1.64
CA ARG A 106 -3.66 11.16 1.79
C ARG A 106 -3.87 11.93 0.50
N GLY A 107 -2.92 11.84 -0.43
CA GLY A 107 -2.99 12.44 -1.74
C GLY A 107 -2.94 13.97 -1.72
N LEU A 108 -3.35 14.60 -2.82
CA LEU A 108 -3.33 16.06 -2.98
C LEU A 108 -4.73 16.68 -2.84
N ARG A 109 -5.77 15.88 -3.10
CA ARG A 109 -7.18 16.28 -3.04
C ARG A 109 -7.95 15.33 -2.13
N LYS A 110 -9.16 15.74 -1.72
CA LYS A 110 -9.99 14.96 -0.79
C LYS A 110 -10.35 13.58 -1.37
N GLU A 111 -10.62 13.51 -2.66
CA GLU A 111 -10.94 12.30 -3.41
C GLU A 111 -9.75 11.35 -3.58
N ASP A 112 -8.52 11.86 -3.44
CA ASP A 112 -7.31 11.04 -3.48
C ASP A 112 -7.04 10.32 -2.15
N ASN A 113 -7.70 10.73 -1.06
CA ASN A 113 -7.41 10.25 0.28
C ASN A 113 -7.89 8.80 0.47
N GLN A 114 -6.92 7.91 0.64
CA GLN A 114 -7.07 6.48 0.85
C GLN A 114 -7.06 6.10 2.34
N ASN A 115 -6.76 7.02 3.26
CA ASN A 115 -6.91 6.78 4.68
C ASN A 115 -8.39 6.58 5.04
N ALA A 116 -8.68 5.64 5.93
CA ALA A 116 -10.03 5.20 6.29
C ALA A 116 -10.84 4.61 5.13
N MET A 117 -10.20 4.21 4.02
CA MET A 117 -10.85 3.45 2.96
C MET A 117 -10.78 1.94 3.20
N PRO A 118 -11.84 1.19 2.85
CA PRO A 118 -11.82 -0.28 2.85
C PRO A 118 -10.87 -0.83 1.77
N PHE A 119 -10.41 -2.06 1.95
CA PHE A 119 -9.68 -2.78 0.92
C PHE A 119 -10.63 -3.24 -0.18
N SER A 120 -10.16 -3.20 -1.43
CA SER A 120 -10.92 -3.63 -2.60
C SER A 120 -10.06 -4.51 -3.49
N THR A 121 -10.68 -5.49 -4.15
CA THR A 121 -10.12 -6.33 -5.21
C THR A 121 -11.06 -6.34 -6.41
N SER A 122 -10.68 -7.03 -7.48
CA SER A 122 -11.50 -7.06 -8.71
C SER A 122 -12.83 -7.78 -8.56
N ASP A 123 -12.93 -8.70 -7.59
CA ASP A 123 -14.12 -9.47 -7.25
C ASP A 123 -14.89 -8.92 -6.04
N VAL A 124 -14.28 -8.03 -5.26
CA VAL A 124 -14.90 -7.37 -4.10
C VAL A 124 -14.58 -5.87 -4.16
N ASP A 125 -15.46 -5.13 -4.83
CA ASP A 125 -15.32 -3.69 -5.00
C ASP A 125 -15.84 -2.95 -3.76
N ASN A 126 -14.96 -2.29 -3.01
CA ASN A 126 -15.29 -1.41 -1.89
C ASN A 126 -14.83 0.03 -2.08
N ASP A 127 -14.46 0.42 -3.31
CA ASP A 127 -13.80 1.69 -3.54
C ASP A 127 -14.78 2.88 -3.53
N GLY A 128 -14.22 4.08 -3.65
CA GLY A 128 -14.97 5.34 -3.62
C GLY A 128 -15.68 5.69 -4.93
N CYS A 129 -15.54 4.88 -5.99
CA CYS A 129 -16.12 5.13 -7.31
C CYS A 129 -17.48 4.46 -7.48
N ARG A 130 -18.45 4.80 -6.62
CA ARG A 130 -19.80 4.21 -6.63
C ARG A 130 -20.88 5.24 -6.99
N PRO A 131 -21.67 5.05 -8.07
CA PRO A 131 -21.59 3.97 -9.07
C PRO A 131 -20.45 4.17 -10.09
N ALA A 132 -19.89 5.38 -10.16
CA ALA A 132 -18.71 5.71 -10.94
C ALA A 132 -18.09 7.03 -10.44
N CYS A 133 -16.82 7.25 -10.75
CA CYS A 133 -16.09 8.50 -10.56
C CYS A 133 -15.40 8.91 -11.87
N LEU A 134 -14.80 10.11 -11.91
CA LEU A 134 -13.96 10.56 -13.03
C LEU A 134 -12.49 10.52 -12.61
N VAL A 135 -11.70 9.64 -13.22
CA VAL A 135 -10.25 9.56 -13.02
C VAL A 135 -9.58 9.89 -14.35
N ASN A 136 -8.78 10.96 -14.38
CA ASN A 136 -8.12 11.44 -15.61
C ASN A 136 -9.09 11.65 -16.79
N GLY A 137 -10.30 12.13 -16.50
CA GLY A 137 -11.35 12.37 -17.50
C GLY A 137 -12.09 11.11 -17.97
N GLN A 138 -11.76 9.92 -17.45
CA GLN A 138 -12.43 8.67 -17.77
C GLN A 138 -13.40 8.27 -16.66
N SER A 139 -14.59 7.78 -17.06
CA SER A 139 -15.55 7.21 -16.12
C SER A 139 -15.05 5.85 -15.64
N VAL A 140 -14.84 5.73 -14.33
CA VAL A 140 -14.33 4.52 -13.67
C VAL A 140 -15.40 4.00 -12.73
N LYS A 141 -15.75 2.72 -12.88
CA LYS A 141 -16.69 2.01 -12.00
C LYS A 141 -16.01 1.20 -10.91
N SER A 142 -14.76 0.80 -11.14
CA SER A 142 -13.94 0.04 -10.20
C SER A 142 -12.47 0.36 -10.43
N CYS A 143 -11.81 0.81 -9.37
CA CYS A 143 -10.40 1.13 -9.35
C CYS A 143 -9.52 -0.10 -9.43
N SER A 144 -9.95 -1.23 -8.89
CA SER A 144 -9.21 -2.48 -9.04
C SER A 144 -9.14 -2.87 -10.52
N HIS A 145 -10.27 -2.84 -11.25
CA HIS A 145 -10.27 -3.08 -12.69
C HIS A 145 -9.41 -2.08 -13.47
N LEU A 146 -9.50 -0.78 -13.15
CA LEU A 146 -8.64 0.24 -13.76
C LEU A 146 -7.14 -0.02 -13.51
N LYS A 147 -6.81 -0.52 -12.32
CA LYS A 147 -5.45 -0.83 -11.88
C LYS A 147 -5.11 -2.30 -12.11
N ASN A 148 -5.57 -2.85 -13.22
CA ASN A 148 -5.25 -4.19 -13.71
C ASN A 148 -5.57 -5.30 -12.68
N ASN A 149 -6.74 -5.25 -12.05
CA ASN A 149 -7.24 -6.23 -11.09
C ASN A 149 -6.35 -6.41 -9.84
N THR A 150 -5.60 -5.37 -9.44
CA THR A 150 -4.81 -5.40 -8.21
C THR A 150 -5.67 -5.05 -7.00
N GLY A 151 -5.31 -5.55 -5.83
CA GLY A 151 -5.99 -5.23 -4.57
C GLY A 151 -5.32 -4.08 -3.82
N TRP A 152 -6.11 -3.14 -3.31
CA TRP A 152 -5.61 -2.01 -2.53
C TRP A 152 -6.72 -1.27 -1.75
N TRP A 153 -6.33 -0.35 -0.87
CA TRP A 153 -7.24 0.62 -0.25
C TRP A 153 -7.53 1.77 -1.22
N PHE A 154 -8.46 1.54 -2.16
CA PHE A 154 -8.84 2.54 -3.17
C PHE A 154 -9.93 3.49 -2.64
N ASN A 155 -9.81 4.80 -2.93
CA ASN A 155 -10.90 5.78 -2.84
C ASN A 155 -11.45 6.04 -4.25
N GLN A 156 -11.36 7.27 -4.78
CA GLN A 156 -11.42 7.51 -6.22
C GLN A 156 -10.08 7.13 -6.86
N CYS A 157 -9.73 5.86 -6.63
CA CYS A 157 -8.45 5.19 -6.83
C CYS A 157 -7.33 5.72 -5.93
N GLY A 158 -7.10 7.03 -5.92
CA GLY A 158 -6.05 7.65 -5.12
C GLY A 158 -4.67 7.61 -5.77
N LEU A 159 -3.66 8.03 -5.02
CA LEU A 159 -2.30 8.26 -5.54
C LEU A 159 -1.29 7.19 -5.13
N ALA A 160 -1.60 6.30 -4.20
CA ALA A 160 -0.80 5.14 -3.86
C ALA A 160 -1.42 3.85 -4.42
N ASN A 161 -0.61 3.01 -5.05
CA ASN A 161 -0.90 1.60 -5.28
C ASN A 161 0.43 0.84 -5.40
N LEU A 162 0.86 0.22 -4.30
CA LEU A 162 2.13 -0.51 -4.27
C LEU A 162 2.00 -1.95 -4.81
N ASN A 163 0.78 -2.39 -5.09
CA ASN A 163 0.48 -3.71 -5.63
C ASN A 163 0.35 -3.70 -7.16
N GLY A 164 0.62 -2.56 -7.80
CA GLY A 164 0.68 -2.44 -9.26
C GLY A 164 1.62 -3.44 -9.92
N ILE A 165 1.45 -3.64 -11.22
CA ILE A 165 2.29 -4.52 -12.03
C ILE A 165 3.72 -3.96 -12.06
N HIS A 166 4.70 -4.84 -11.89
CA HIS A 166 6.11 -4.47 -12.07
C HIS A 166 6.40 -4.25 -13.57
N HIS A 167 7.14 -3.21 -13.92
CA HIS A 167 7.26 -2.76 -15.30
C HIS A 167 7.89 -3.82 -16.22
N PHE A 168 7.20 -4.15 -17.32
CA PHE A 168 7.80 -4.71 -18.53
C PHE A 168 8.04 -3.59 -19.55
N PRO A 169 9.14 -3.60 -20.33
CA PRO A 169 9.36 -2.62 -21.39
C PRO A 169 8.24 -2.71 -22.44
N GLY A 170 7.59 -1.58 -22.76
CA GLY A 170 6.70 -1.46 -23.94
C GLY A 170 5.21 -1.15 -23.69
N LYS A 171 4.74 -0.96 -22.46
CA LYS A 171 3.35 -0.50 -22.18
C LYS A 171 3.30 0.80 -21.36
N LEU A 172 2.55 1.79 -21.86
CA LEU A 172 2.16 3.02 -21.13
C LEU A 172 1.29 2.66 -19.90
N LEU A 173 1.71 2.97 -18.66
CA LEU A 173 1.64 4.24 -17.91
C LEU A 173 0.45 4.43 -16.93
N ALA A 174 -0.36 3.42 -16.60
CA ALA A 174 -1.39 3.54 -15.54
C ALA A 174 -1.34 2.50 -14.39
N SER A 175 -0.62 1.40 -14.57
CA SER A 175 -0.74 0.20 -13.73
C SER A 175 0.54 -0.24 -13.03
N GLY A 176 1.59 0.59 -13.07
CA GLY A 176 2.84 0.36 -12.36
C GLY A 176 2.70 0.44 -10.85
N ILE A 177 3.73 0.01 -10.12
CA ILE A 177 3.90 0.35 -8.70
C ILE A 177 3.92 1.88 -8.58
N GLN A 178 2.99 2.46 -7.82
CA GLN A 178 2.72 3.89 -7.83
C GLN A 178 2.81 4.51 -6.43
N TRP A 179 3.55 5.61 -6.34
CA TRP A 179 3.54 6.56 -5.22
C TRP A 179 3.48 7.99 -5.75
N GLY A 180 2.27 8.49 -6.02
CA GLY A 180 2.03 9.67 -6.86
C GLY A 180 2.58 11.00 -6.33
N THR A 181 2.96 11.06 -5.05
CA THR A 181 3.58 12.26 -4.44
C THR A 181 5.11 12.25 -4.53
N TRP A 182 5.73 11.13 -4.93
CA TRP A 182 7.17 11.05 -5.15
C TRP A 182 7.51 11.43 -6.59
N THR A 183 7.96 12.67 -6.77
CA THR A 183 8.24 13.26 -8.09
C THR A 183 9.67 13.79 -8.19
N LYS A 184 10.20 13.83 -9.41
CA LYS A 184 11.47 14.46 -9.79
C LYS A 184 11.21 15.32 -11.03
N ASN A 185 11.52 16.62 -10.96
CA ASN A 185 11.23 17.58 -12.04
C ASN A 185 9.75 17.54 -12.48
N ASN A 186 8.82 17.46 -11.53
CA ASN A 186 7.36 17.34 -11.74
C ASN A 186 6.90 16.07 -12.48
N LEU A 187 7.77 15.08 -12.66
CA LEU A 187 7.42 13.77 -13.20
C LEU A 187 7.39 12.71 -12.10
N PRO A 188 6.42 11.77 -12.11
CA PRO A 188 6.41 10.65 -11.18
C PRO A 188 7.70 9.84 -11.27
N VAL A 189 8.27 9.51 -10.11
CA VAL A 189 9.44 8.62 -10.03
C VAL A 189 9.00 7.19 -10.33
N LYS A 190 9.74 6.51 -11.21
CA LYS A 190 9.54 5.08 -11.49
C LYS A 190 10.13 4.24 -10.36
N ILE A 191 9.29 3.40 -9.76
CA ILE A 191 9.66 2.58 -8.61
C ILE A 191 10.19 1.24 -9.11
N LYS A 192 11.44 0.92 -8.75
CA LYS A 192 12.14 -0.34 -9.02
C LYS A 192 11.81 -1.39 -7.96
N SER A 193 11.84 -0.98 -6.69
CA SER A 193 11.52 -1.86 -5.56
C SER A 193 10.74 -1.11 -4.48
N VAL A 194 9.89 -1.83 -3.75
CA VAL A 194 9.16 -1.29 -2.60
C VAL A 194 8.98 -2.35 -1.52
N SER A 195 8.98 -1.92 -0.25
CA SER A 195 8.53 -2.77 0.85
C SER A 195 7.68 -1.99 1.83
N MET A 196 6.62 -2.63 2.31
CA MET A 196 5.83 -2.17 3.45
C MET A 196 6.25 -2.96 4.68
N LYS A 197 6.59 -2.26 5.76
CA LYS A 197 7.06 -2.83 7.01
C LYS A 197 6.26 -2.25 8.17
N ILE A 198 5.95 -3.07 9.16
CA ILE A 198 5.32 -2.63 10.40
C ILE A 198 6.24 -2.86 11.58
N ARG A 199 6.17 -1.96 12.56
CA ARG A 199 6.93 -2.10 13.81
C ARG A 199 6.09 -1.64 14.98
N ARG A 200 6.11 -2.42 16.05
CA ARG A 200 5.48 -2.03 17.32
C ARG A 200 6.16 -0.78 17.87
N THR A 201 5.36 0.20 18.25
CA THR A 201 5.82 1.41 18.93
C THR A 201 5.47 1.31 20.41
N TYR A 202 6.39 1.76 21.25
CA TYR A 202 6.14 1.84 22.69
C TYR A 202 5.50 3.19 22.98
N ASN A 203 4.28 3.18 23.53
CA ASN A 203 3.69 4.38 24.09
C ASN A 203 4.06 4.43 25.58
N PRO A 204 4.96 5.33 26.02
CA PRO A 204 5.42 5.39 27.40
C PRO A 204 4.31 5.76 28.41
N TYR A 205 3.12 6.12 27.95
CA TYR A 205 2.00 6.56 28.78
C TYR A 205 0.95 5.49 29.10
N PHE A 206 1.08 4.27 28.56
CA PHE A 206 0.26 3.13 28.98
C PHE A 206 1.12 2.17 29.80
N LYS A 207 1.10 2.36 31.13
CA LYS A 207 1.58 1.40 32.14
C LYS A 207 0.39 0.68 32.76
#